data_AF-A0AAD5T747-F1
#
_entry.id   AF-A0AAD5T747-F1
#
_cell.length_a   1.000
_cell.length_b   1.000
_cell.length_c   1.000
_cell.angle_alpha   90.00
_cell.angle_beta   90.00
_cell.angle_gamma   90.00
#
_symmetry.space_group_name_H-M   'P 1'
#
loop_
_entity.id
_entity.type
_entity.pdbx_description
1 polymer ?
#
loop_
_entity_poly.entity_id
_entity_poly.type
_entity_poly.pdbx_seq_one_letter_code
_entity_poly.pdbx_strand_id
1 'polypeptide(L)'
;MQDQDLRYTYRLAPENPDPAPVEDCYAALLWTSQNYAELGINANLILIAETSAGPSAGGGLAAGVTLLARDGKQPALAAQVLNTPPVLDDRNTTVSSKQYVNEGTWSRGSNLFGWTSLLQERRGGPNVSIYASPSRATDLSGLPPTFIDVGSAEVFRDEAIA
;
A
#
# COMPACT_ATOMS: atom_id res chain seq x y z
N MET A 1 27.60 1.45 -7.00
CA MET A 1 26.20 1.90 -7.01
C MET A 1 25.85 2.10 -5.54
N GLN A 2 25.47 3.31 -5.13
CA GLN A 2 24.99 3.54 -3.76
C GLN A 2 23.48 3.30 -3.78
N ASP A 3 23.01 2.46 -2.88
CA ASP A 3 21.57 2.27 -2.67
C ASP A 3 21.02 3.56 -2.06
N GLN A 4 20.03 4.15 -2.71
CA GLN A 4 19.37 5.38 -2.26
C GLN A 4 18.01 5.04 -1.68
N ASP A 5 17.80 5.33 -0.39
CA ASP A 5 16.49 5.23 0.28
C ASP A 5 15.79 6.61 0.21
N LEU A 6 14.85 6.76 -0.72
CA LEU A 6 14.07 7.98 -0.88
C LEU A 6 12.72 7.85 -0.18
N ARG A 7 12.40 8.83 0.68
CA ARG A 7 11.15 8.88 1.45
C ARG A 7 10.33 10.09 1.05
N TYR A 8 9.06 9.85 0.72
CA TYR A 8 8.12 10.87 0.31
C TYR A 8 6.99 11.01 1.33
N THR A 9 6.47 12.22 1.45
CA THR A 9 5.26 12.52 2.22
C THR A 9 4.07 12.62 1.26
N TYR A 10 2.90 12.20 1.73
CA TYR A 10 1.64 12.26 1.00
C TYR A 10 0.58 12.93 1.87
N ARG A 11 -0.46 13.47 1.23
CA ARG A 11 -1.59 14.06 1.93
C ARG A 11 -2.34 13.00 2.72
N LEU A 12 -2.70 13.31 3.96
CA LEU A 12 -3.36 12.38 4.88
C LEU A 12 -4.89 12.53 4.85
N ALA A 13 -5.57 11.42 5.07
CA ALA A 13 -6.98 11.36 5.38
C ALA A 13 -7.21 11.61 6.90
N PRO A 14 -8.35 12.18 7.31
CA PRO A 14 -9.56 12.45 6.53
C PRO A 14 -9.54 13.75 5.72
N GLU A 15 -8.55 14.63 5.89
CA GLU A 15 -8.47 15.93 5.20
C GLU A 15 -8.36 15.76 3.68
N ASN A 16 -7.67 14.71 3.24
CA ASN A 16 -7.48 14.35 1.84
C ASN A 16 -7.77 12.84 1.68
N PRO A 17 -9.05 12.45 1.51
CA PRO A 17 -9.44 11.05 1.34
C PRO A 17 -8.95 10.47 0.00
N ASP A 18 -9.22 9.19 -0.23
CA ASP A 18 -8.98 8.54 -1.52
C ASP A 18 -9.59 9.36 -2.68
N PRO A 19 -8.85 9.60 -3.78
CA PRO A 19 -7.57 8.97 -4.15
C PRO A 19 -6.29 9.75 -3.79
N ALA A 20 -6.38 10.86 -3.04
CA ALA A 20 -5.25 11.76 -2.84
C ALA A 20 -3.96 11.09 -2.31
N PRO A 21 -3.99 10.20 -1.30
CA PRO A 21 -2.76 9.59 -0.78
C PRO A 21 -2.04 8.72 -1.82
N VAL A 22 -2.78 7.89 -2.57
CA VAL A 22 -2.18 6.97 -3.56
C VAL A 22 -1.67 7.73 -4.79
N GLU A 23 -2.38 8.78 -5.20
CA GLU A 23 -1.94 9.65 -6.29
C GLU A 23 -0.65 10.41 -5.94
N ASP A 24 -0.52 10.91 -4.72
CA ASP A 24 0.71 11.59 -4.27
C ASP A 24 1.91 10.63 -4.28
N CYS A 25 1.74 9.40 -3.78
CA CYS A 25 2.79 8.39 -3.80
C CYS A 25 3.17 7.99 -5.24
N TYR A 26 2.19 7.85 -6.14
CA TYR A 26 2.46 7.53 -7.55
C TYR A 26 3.13 8.70 -8.29
N ALA A 27 2.72 9.94 -8.02
CA ALA A 27 3.36 11.13 -8.56
C ALA A 27 4.83 11.24 -8.11
N ALA A 28 5.10 10.92 -6.84
CA ALA A 28 6.47 10.86 -6.33
C ALA A 28 7.29 9.79 -7.06
N LEU A 29 6.75 8.57 -7.22
CA LEU A 29 7.41 7.49 -7.97
C LEU A 29 7.70 7.89 -9.42
N LEU A 30 6.74 8.52 -10.10
CA LEU A 30 6.93 9.04 -11.46
C LEU A 30 8.05 10.08 -11.49
N TRP A 31 8.05 11.03 -10.56
CA TRP A 31 9.09 12.04 -10.47
C TRP A 31 10.46 11.40 -10.24
N THR A 32 10.60 10.44 -9.34
CA THR A 32 11.85 9.70 -9.12
C THR A 32 12.33 9.05 -10.42
N SER A 33 11.42 8.39 -11.14
CA SER A 33 11.72 7.69 -12.39
C SER A 33 12.07 8.61 -13.56
N GLN A 34 11.73 9.89 -13.47
CA GLN A 34 12.08 10.92 -14.47
C GLN A 34 13.39 11.62 -14.12
N ASN A 35 13.79 11.62 -12.84
CA ASN A 35 14.96 12.33 -12.33
C ASN A 35 16.09 11.37 -11.88
N TYR A 36 16.03 10.09 -12.23
CA TYR A 36 16.98 9.07 -11.76
C TYR A 36 18.45 9.42 -12.03
N ALA A 37 18.75 10.06 -13.17
CA ALA A 37 20.11 10.43 -13.53
C ALA A 37 20.70 11.48 -12.57
N GLU A 38 19.89 12.47 -12.20
CA GLU A 38 20.27 13.52 -11.23
C GLU A 38 20.38 12.96 -9.81
N LEU A 39 19.55 11.97 -9.49
CA LEU A 39 19.54 11.29 -8.20
C LEU A 39 20.61 10.20 -8.08
N GLY A 40 21.32 9.87 -9.17
CA GLY A 40 22.29 8.78 -9.20
C GLY A 40 21.66 7.38 -9.06
N ILE A 41 20.38 7.25 -9.40
CA ILE A 41 19.59 6.02 -9.29
C ILE A 41 19.65 5.24 -10.61
N ASN A 42 19.68 3.91 -10.51
CA ASN A 42 19.51 3.04 -11.68
C ASN A 42 18.00 2.85 -11.97
N ALA A 43 17.51 3.40 -13.08
CA ALA A 43 16.10 3.31 -13.47
C ALA A 43 15.58 1.87 -13.65
N ASN A 44 16.47 0.89 -13.87
CA ASN A 44 16.10 -0.52 -13.99
C ASN A 44 15.98 -1.24 -12.63
N LEU A 45 16.33 -0.57 -11.52
CA LEU A 45 16.35 -1.10 -10.17
C LEU A 45 15.53 -0.20 -9.23
N ILE A 46 14.33 0.20 -9.65
CA ILE A 46 13.40 0.92 -8.79
C ILE A 46 12.60 -0.10 -8.00
N LEU A 47 12.74 -0.07 -6.68
CA LEU A 47 11.93 -0.85 -5.74
C LEU A 47 10.93 0.08 -5.07
N ILE A 48 9.74 -0.42 -4.79
CA ILE A 48 8.79 0.24 -3.91
C ILE A 48 8.68 -0.55 -2.60
N ALA A 49 8.79 0.17 -1.50
CA ALA A 49 8.70 -0.38 -0.16
C ALA A 49 7.77 0.51 0.67
N GLU A 50 7.10 -0.10 1.63
CA GLU A 50 6.37 0.64 2.65
C GLU A 50 7.30 1.34 3.65
N THR A 51 6.79 2.39 4.31
CA THR A 51 7.56 3.21 5.25
C THR A 51 7.28 2.84 6.71
N SER A 52 8.34 2.83 7.53
CA SER A 52 8.29 2.57 8.96
C SER A 52 7.68 3.69 9.80
N ALA A 53 7.38 4.86 9.21
CA ALA A 53 6.69 5.97 9.88
C ALA A 53 5.16 5.77 10.01
N GLY A 54 4.61 4.73 9.38
CA GLY A 54 3.20 4.37 9.39
C GLY A 54 3.01 2.97 8.82
N PRO A 55 3.56 1.94 9.48
CA PRO A 55 3.91 0.65 8.87
C PRO A 55 2.76 0.04 8.05
N SER A 56 1.56 0.02 8.63
CA SER A 56 0.47 -0.76 8.06
C SER A 56 -0.23 -0.10 6.86
N ALA A 57 -0.52 1.21 6.93
CA ALA A 57 -1.13 1.94 5.82
C ALA A 57 -0.16 2.13 4.64
N GLY A 58 1.16 2.15 4.93
CA GLY A 58 2.21 2.20 3.92
C GLY A 58 2.20 1.00 2.99
N GLY A 59 1.90 -0.20 3.50
CA GLY A 59 1.79 -1.41 2.70
C GLY A 59 0.64 -1.36 1.69
N GLY A 60 -0.52 -0.88 2.13
CA GLY A 60 -1.67 -0.63 1.24
C GLY A 60 -1.36 0.36 0.13
N LEU A 61 -0.68 1.47 0.45
CA LEU A 61 -0.27 2.47 -0.53
C LEU A 61 0.79 1.92 -1.50
N ALA A 62 1.81 1.21 -1.01
CA ALA A 62 2.82 0.60 -1.86
C ALA A 62 2.20 -0.39 -2.87
N ALA A 63 1.26 -1.22 -2.41
CA ALA A 63 0.51 -2.12 -3.28
C ALA A 63 -0.41 -1.38 -4.27
N GLY A 64 -1.11 -0.33 -3.82
CA GLY A 64 -1.94 0.51 -4.68
C GLY A 64 -1.15 1.23 -5.77
N VAL A 65 0.01 1.80 -5.43
CA VAL A 65 0.93 2.45 -6.38
C VAL A 65 1.53 1.44 -7.36
N THR A 66 1.83 0.23 -6.90
CA THR A 66 2.33 -0.84 -7.77
C THR A 66 1.30 -1.25 -8.82
N LEU A 67 0.02 -1.33 -8.43
CA LEU A 67 -1.09 -1.53 -9.37
C LEU A 67 -1.21 -0.35 -10.36
N LEU A 68 -1.12 0.90 -9.89
CA LEU A 68 -1.12 2.09 -10.75
C LEU A 68 0.03 2.08 -11.76
N ALA A 69 1.24 1.72 -11.32
CA ALA A 69 2.42 1.66 -12.17
C ALA A 69 2.28 0.56 -13.24
N ARG A 70 1.73 -0.61 -12.87
CA ARG A 70 1.40 -1.68 -13.82
C ARG A 70 0.39 -1.18 -14.86
N ASP A 71 -0.73 -0.62 -14.42
CA ASP A 71 -1.83 -0.23 -15.30
C ASP A 71 -1.48 0.98 -16.18
N GLY A 72 -0.67 1.89 -15.65
CA GLY A 72 -0.07 3.00 -16.39
C GLY A 72 1.15 2.60 -17.24
N LYS A 73 1.66 1.38 -17.10
CA LYS A 73 2.87 0.84 -17.72
C LYS A 73 4.14 1.66 -17.46
N GLN A 74 4.17 2.41 -16.36
CA GLN A 74 5.31 3.22 -15.96
C GLN A 74 5.23 3.66 -14.48
N PRO A 75 6.37 3.80 -13.79
CA PRO A 75 7.66 3.23 -14.17
C PRO A 75 7.67 1.71 -13.97
N ALA A 76 8.59 1.01 -14.66
CA ALA A 76 8.80 -0.40 -14.39
C ALA A 76 9.41 -0.58 -12.99
N LEU A 77 8.79 -1.40 -12.17
CA LEU A 77 9.26 -1.74 -10.83
C LEU A 77 10.04 -3.06 -10.87
N ALA A 78 11.18 -3.09 -10.18
CA ALA A 78 12.01 -4.28 -10.07
C ALA A 78 11.50 -5.24 -8.98
N ALA A 79 10.94 -4.69 -7.90
CA ALA A 79 10.35 -5.46 -6.80
C ALA A 79 9.40 -4.58 -5.95
N GLN A 80 8.50 -5.26 -5.23
CA GLN A 80 7.69 -4.69 -4.16
C GLN A 80 8.06 -5.35 -2.83
N VAL A 81 8.22 -4.55 -1.76
CA VAL A 81 8.54 -5.05 -0.41
C VAL A 81 7.50 -4.53 0.58
N LEU A 82 6.69 -5.44 1.13
CA LEU A 82 5.70 -5.18 2.18
C LEU A 82 6.17 -5.88 3.46
N ASN A 83 7.06 -5.25 4.22
CA ASN A 83 7.81 -5.88 5.31
C ASN A 83 7.18 -5.74 6.71
N THR A 84 6.05 -5.06 6.79
CA THR A 84 5.14 -5.02 7.93
C THR A 84 3.73 -5.36 7.43
N PRO A 85 2.82 -5.78 8.32
CA PRO A 85 1.51 -6.25 7.94
C PRO A 85 0.73 -5.22 7.11
N PRO A 86 0.48 -5.48 5.81
CA PRO A 86 -0.08 -4.47 4.93
C PRO A 86 -1.60 -4.39 5.10
N VAL A 87 -2.16 -3.18 5.17
CA VAL A 87 -3.61 -2.98 5.12
C VAL A 87 -4.07 -2.99 3.66
N LEU A 88 -4.66 -4.09 3.21
CA LEU A 88 -5.00 -4.33 1.81
C LEU A 88 -6.52 -4.40 1.54
N ASP A 89 -7.34 -4.72 2.56
CA ASP A 89 -8.78 -4.95 2.40
C ASP A 89 -9.65 -4.04 3.28
N ASP A 90 -10.42 -3.15 2.65
CA ASP A 90 -11.33 -2.22 3.34
C ASP A 90 -12.55 -2.88 3.99
N ARG A 91 -12.86 -4.12 3.62
CA ARG A 91 -14.03 -4.85 4.12
C ARG A 91 -13.82 -5.30 5.56
N ASN A 92 -12.58 -5.59 5.97
CA ASN A 92 -12.20 -5.95 7.35
C ASN A 92 -13.10 -7.06 7.95
N THR A 93 -13.28 -8.15 7.19
CA THR A 93 -14.21 -9.27 7.48
C THR A 93 -13.54 -10.65 7.66
N THR A 94 -12.22 -10.73 7.52
CA THR A 94 -11.42 -11.96 7.63
C THR A 94 -11.47 -12.60 9.03
N VAL A 95 -10.96 -13.83 9.17
CA VAL A 95 -10.88 -14.50 10.48
C VAL A 95 -9.86 -13.79 11.36
N SER A 96 -8.67 -13.47 10.83
CA SER A 96 -7.62 -12.75 11.55
C SER A 96 -8.09 -11.40 12.10
N SER A 97 -8.85 -10.63 11.31
CA SER A 97 -9.37 -9.32 11.75
C SER A 97 -10.37 -9.43 12.90
N LYS A 98 -11.07 -10.58 13.03
CA LYS A 98 -12.02 -10.86 14.12
C LYS A 98 -11.37 -11.58 15.32
N GLN A 99 -10.16 -12.13 15.15
CA GLN A 99 -9.45 -12.87 16.19
C GLN A 99 -8.78 -11.92 17.20
N TYR A 100 -8.28 -10.77 16.74
CA TYR A 100 -7.54 -9.79 17.55
C TYR A 100 -8.29 -8.45 17.65
N VAL A 101 -9.55 -8.47 18.08
CA VAL A 101 -10.41 -7.28 18.08
C VAL A 101 -9.91 -6.19 19.03
N ASN A 102 -9.43 -6.56 20.22
CA ASN A 102 -8.97 -5.64 21.28
C ASN A 102 -7.57 -6.02 21.81
N GLU A 103 -6.80 -6.78 21.04
CA GLU A 103 -5.50 -7.32 21.43
C GLU A 103 -4.41 -6.70 20.56
N GLY A 104 -3.24 -6.40 21.14
CA GLY A 104 -2.10 -5.81 20.41
C GLY A 104 -2.12 -4.29 20.29
N THR A 105 -1.15 -3.75 19.53
CA THR A 105 -0.97 -2.30 19.32
C THR A 105 -1.90 -1.72 18.26
N TRP A 106 -2.40 -2.55 17.34
CA TRP A 106 -3.37 -2.17 16.32
C TRP A 106 -4.63 -3.02 16.42
N SER A 107 -5.78 -2.35 16.61
CA SER A 107 -7.06 -3.03 16.83
C SER A 107 -7.92 -3.06 15.55
N ARG A 108 -8.92 -3.94 15.52
CA ARG A 108 -9.95 -3.91 14.48
C ARG A 108 -10.66 -2.55 14.42
N GLY A 109 -10.89 -1.91 15.57
CA GLY A 109 -11.47 -0.57 15.66
C GLY A 109 -10.61 0.50 14.98
N SER A 110 -9.29 0.44 15.20
CA SER A 110 -8.32 1.31 14.53
C SER A 110 -8.36 1.13 13.01
N ASN A 111 -8.45 -0.12 12.54
CA ASN A 111 -8.57 -0.42 11.11
C ASN A 111 -9.86 0.16 10.50
N LEU A 112 -11.00 0.00 11.19
CA LEU A 112 -12.27 0.56 10.75
C LEU A 112 -12.23 2.09 10.69
N PHE A 113 -11.61 2.73 11.69
CA PHE A 113 -11.42 4.18 11.68
C PHE A 113 -10.55 4.61 10.50
N GLY A 114 -9.40 3.98 10.29
CA GLY A 114 -8.48 4.30 9.18
C GLY A 114 -9.16 4.20 7.82
N TRP A 115 -9.84 3.07 7.55
CA TRP A 115 -10.58 2.90 6.31
C TRP A 115 -11.75 3.88 6.16
N THR A 116 -12.43 4.24 7.25
CA THR A 116 -13.53 5.21 7.21
C THR A 116 -12.99 6.62 6.96
N SER A 117 -11.83 6.98 7.51
CA SER A 117 -11.17 8.24 7.19
C SER A 117 -10.78 8.32 5.71
N LEU A 118 -10.25 7.22 5.15
CA LEU A 118 -9.80 7.17 3.75
C LEU A 118 -10.96 7.13 2.74
N LEU A 119 -11.95 6.28 2.96
CA LEU A 119 -13.02 5.98 1.99
C LEU A 119 -14.36 6.63 2.33
N GLN A 120 -14.53 7.13 3.55
CA GLN A 120 -15.78 7.71 4.06
C GLN A 120 -16.96 6.73 3.87
N GLU A 121 -18.12 7.21 3.43
CA GLU A 121 -19.31 6.39 3.18
C GLU A 121 -19.12 5.32 2.10
N ARG A 122 -18.03 5.39 1.32
CA ARG A 122 -17.74 4.38 0.27
C ARG A 122 -17.15 3.10 0.83
N ARG A 123 -16.66 3.10 2.09
CA ARG A 123 -16.04 1.91 2.70
C ARG A 123 -16.97 0.71 2.66
N GLY A 124 -16.46 -0.44 2.22
CA GLY A 124 -17.20 -1.68 2.03
C GLY A 124 -18.10 -1.68 0.79
N GLY A 125 -18.19 -0.57 0.07
CA GLY A 125 -19.02 -0.44 -1.13
C GLY A 125 -18.47 -1.22 -2.33
N PRO A 126 -19.29 -1.37 -3.39
CA PRO A 126 -18.86 -2.06 -4.61
C PRO A 126 -17.87 -1.25 -5.45
N ASN A 127 -17.84 0.07 -5.27
CA ASN A 127 -17.06 1.00 -6.10
C ASN A 127 -15.73 1.44 -5.44
N VAL A 128 -15.25 0.69 -4.45
CA VAL A 128 -13.92 0.96 -3.85
C VAL A 128 -12.85 0.58 -4.87
N SER A 129 -11.96 1.52 -5.16
CA SER A 129 -10.88 1.35 -6.13
C SER A 129 -9.88 0.27 -5.67
N ILE A 130 -9.36 -0.50 -6.63
CA ILE A 130 -8.26 -1.44 -6.38
C ILE A 130 -6.97 -0.71 -5.97
N TYR A 131 -6.82 0.56 -6.32
CA TYR A 131 -5.66 1.36 -5.90
C TYR A 131 -5.77 1.83 -4.45
N ALA A 132 -6.98 1.87 -3.90
CA ALA A 132 -7.24 2.19 -2.51
C ALA A 132 -7.24 0.94 -1.64
N SER A 133 -7.84 -0.15 -2.11
CA SER A 133 -7.90 -1.46 -1.47
C SER A 133 -7.39 -2.56 -2.43
N PRO A 134 -6.07 -2.82 -2.44
CA PRO A 134 -5.41 -3.72 -3.38
C PRO A 134 -5.95 -5.15 -3.41
N SER A 135 -6.44 -5.70 -2.29
CA SER A 135 -7.04 -7.05 -2.25
C SER A 135 -8.32 -7.18 -3.08
N ARG A 136 -8.83 -6.09 -3.66
CA ARG A 136 -9.96 -6.11 -4.61
C ARG A 136 -9.54 -6.36 -6.06
N ALA A 137 -8.25 -6.28 -6.37
CA ALA A 137 -7.75 -6.61 -7.70
C ALA A 137 -8.02 -8.08 -8.03
N THR A 138 -8.59 -8.33 -9.20
CA THR A 138 -8.90 -9.69 -9.70
C THR A 138 -7.87 -10.22 -10.69
N ASP A 139 -7.00 -9.34 -11.16
CA ASP A 139 -5.84 -9.65 -11.99
C ASP A 139 -4.58 -9.08 -11.31
N LEU A 140 -3.64 -9.96 -11.02
CA LEU A 140 -2.33 -9.64 -10.43
C LEU A 140 -1.19 -9.97 -11.40
N SER A 141 -1.50 -10.33 -12.66
CA SER A 141 -0.48 -10.55 -13.67
C SER A 141 0.30 -9.27 -13.96
N GLY A 142 1.57 -9.41 -14.33
CA GLY A 142 2.45 -8.29 -14.65
C GLY A 142 2.91 -7.45 -13.45
N LEU A 143 2.54 -7.84 -12.22
CA LEU A 143 3.12 -7.24 -11.02
C LEU A 143 4.60 -7.65 -10.85
N PRO A 144 5.44 -6.80 -10.22
CA PRO A 144 6.81 -7.14 -9.94
C PRO A 144 6.92 -8.27 -8.90
N PRO A 145 8.07 -8.96 -8.82
CA PRO A 145 8.37 -9.84 -7.71
C PRO A 145 8.08 -9.15 -6.38
N THR A 146 7.28 -9.81 -5.53
CA THR A 146 6.79 -9.22 -4.28
C THR A 146 7.25 -10.04 -3.09
N PHE A 147 7.78 -9.35 -2.08
CA PHE A 147 7.99 -9.87 -0.75
C PHE A 147 6.89 -9.34 0.18
N ILE A 148 6.25 -10.23 0.95
CA ILE A 148 5.26 -9.89 1.97
C ILE A 148 5.68 -10.60 3.27
N ASP A 149 5.78 -9.85 4.36
CA ASP A 149 5.97 -10.38 5.70
C ASP A 149 4.72 -10.15 6.54
N VAL A 150 4.28 -11.18 7.27
CA VAL A 150 3.13 -11.08 8.15
C VAL A 150 3.24 -12.02 9.35
N GLY A 151 2.94 -11.47 10.52
CA GLY A 151 2.94 -12.23 11.77
C GLY A 151 1.77 -13.20 11.87
N SER A 152 1.96 -14.28 12.63
CA SER A 152 0.89 -15.25 12.92
C SER A 152 -0.25 -14.67 13.80
N ALA A 153 0.10 -13.70 14.65
CA ALA A 153 -0.80 -13.00 15.57
C ALA A 153 -1.06 -11.55 15.11
N GLU A 154 -1.60 -11.41 13.90
CA GLU A 154 -1.78 -10.12 13.23
C GLU A 154 -3.20 -9.99 12.65
N VAL A 155 -3.82 -8.81 12.73
CA VAL A 155 -5.18 -8.58 12.23
C VAL A 155 -5.24 -8.66 10.70
N PHE A 156 -4.15 -8.30 10.02
CA PHE A 156 -4.03 -8.31 8.56
C PHE A 156 -3.49 -9.62 7.97
N ARG A 157 -3.29 -10.65 8.81
CA ARG A 157 -2.71 -11.92 8.35
C ARG A 157 -3.43 -12.51 7.15
N ASP A 158 -4.74 -12.67 7.24
CA ASP A 158 -5.50 -13.38 6.21
C ASP A 158 -5.56 -12.59 4.89
N GLU A 159 -5.53 -11.25 4.91
CA GLU A 159 -5.51 -10.45 3.68
C GLU A 159 -4.14 -10.41 3.01
N ALA A 160 -3.06 -10.66 3.77
CA ALA A 160 -1.69 -10.73 3.26
C ALA A 160 -1.34 -12.08 2.59
N ILE A 161 -2.00 -13.17 2.99
CA ILE A 161 -1.69 -14.54 2.51
C ILE A 161 -2.73 -15.12 1.52
N ALA A 162 -3.78 -14.36 1.20
CA ALA A 162 -4.92 -14.81 0.40
C ALA A 162 -4.58 -15.07 -1.08
#